data_AF-Q0RYU4-F1
#
_entry.id   AF-Q0RYU4-F1
#
_cell.length_a   1.000
_cell.length_b   1.000
_cell.length_c   1.000
_cell.angle_alpha   90.00
_cell.angle_beta   90.00
_cell.angle_gamma   90.00
#
_symmetry.space_group_name_H-M   'P 1'
#
loop_
_entity.id
_entity.type
_entity.pdbx_description
1 polymer ?
#
loop_
_entity_poly.entity_id
_entity_poly.type
_entity_poly.pdbx_seq_one_letter_code
_entity_poly.pdbx_strand_id
1 'polypeptide(L)'
;MVSSLVLGAYDDQGVLRYVGSVGTGFTMAVRRQLKEKLATLERRTSPLGTDAPAAEEHGIVRWVEPVIVVDVAYREYQPGGLRHPSFKGQRRDLDPGSITRDSL
;
A
#
# COMPACT_ATOMS: atom_id res chain seq x y z
N MET A 1 -10.53 -4.38 12.01
CA MET A 1 -9.59 -5.33 11.35
C MET A 1 -9.18 -4.68 10.03
N VAL A 2 -7.96 -4.92 9.51
CA VAL A 2 -7.58 -4.40 8.18
C VAL A 2 -8.28 -5.26 7.13
N SER A 3 -9.05 -4.65 6.22
CA SER A 3 -9.73 -5.32 5.10
C SER A 3 -8.84 -5.36 3.86
N SER A 4 -8.22 -4.23 3.52
CA SER A 4 -7.30 -4.06 2.41
C SER A 4 -6.21 -3.05 2.75
N LEU A 5 -5.13 -3.06 1.97
CA LEU A 5 -4.10 -2.04 1.96
C LEU A 5 -4.15 -1.26 0.66
N VAL A 6 -4.05 0.06 0.74
CA VAL A 6 -3.73 0.94 -0.38
C VAL A 6 -2.21 0.89 -0.58
N LEU A 7 -1.76 0.67 -1.81
CA LEU A 7 -0.36 0.51 -2.16
C LEU A 7 0.12 1.73 -2.94
N GLY A 8 1.36 2.14 -2.66
CA GLY A 8 2.06 3.15 -3.41
C GLY A 8 3.48 2.73 -3.76
N ALA A 9 4.01 3.31 -4.83
CA ALA A 9 5.43 3.26 -5.19
C ALA A 9 5.87 4.65 -5.65
N TYR A 10 7.13 4.98 -5.41
CA TYR A 10 7.68 6.29 -5.74
C TYR A 10 7.91 6.44 -7.26
N ASP A 11 7.61 7.61 -7.80
CA ASP A 11 8.04 8.01 -9.14
C ASP A 11 9.48 8.58 -9.11
N ASP A 12 9.99 8.93 -10.28
CA ASP A 12 11.30 9.53 -10.50
C ASP A 12 11.47 10.89 -9.82
N GLN A 13 10.36 11.56 -9.48
CA GLN A 13 10.32 12.82 -8.73
C GLN A 13 10.25 12.61 -7.21
N GLY A 14 10.28 11.35 -6.74
CA GLY A 14 10.19 11.02 -5.31
C GLY A 14 8.78 11.19 -4.74
N VAL A 15 7.75 11.29 -5.59
CA VAL A 15 6.35 11.37 -5.15
C VAL A 15 5.79 9.95 -5.02
N LEU A 16 5.17 9.65 -3.88
CA LEU A 16 4.50 8.36 -3.68
C LEU A 16 3.22 8.34 -4.50
N ARG A 17 3.10 7.38 -5.41
CA ARG A 17 1.97 7.29 -6.32
C ARG A 17 1.17 6.03 -6.08
N TYR A 18 -0.15 6.11 -6.21
CA TYR A 18 -1.01 4.94 -6.13
C TYR A 18 -0.63 3.91 -7.21
N VAL A 19 -0.54 2.64 -6.80
CA VAL A 19 -0.28 1.50 -7.69
C VAL A 19 -1.30 0.39 -7.55
N GLY A 20 -2.25 0.49 -6.63
CA GLY A 20 -3.31 -0.51 -6.47
C GLY A 20 -3.71 -0.73 -5.03
N SER A 21 -4.64 -1.65 -4.81
CA SER A 21 -5.05 -2.06 -3.47
C SER A 21 -5.06 -3.57 -3.36
N VAL A 22 -4.68 -4.11 -2.20
CA VAL A 22 -4.65 -5.55 -1.96
C VAL A 22 -5.51 -5.93 -0.76
N GLY A 23 -6.49 -6.81 -0.99
CA GLY A 23 -7.43 -7.31 0.03
C GLY A 23 -7.31 -8.80 0.35
N THR A 24 -6.49 -9.54 -0.42
CA THR A 24 -6.35 -11.01 -0.33
C THR A 24 -4.94 -11.41 0.10
N GLY A 25 -4.74 -12.68 0.47
CA GLY A 25 -3.43 -13.22 0.89
C GLY A 25 -3.10 -13.02 2.38
N PHE A 26 -3.94 -12.30 3.11
CA PHE A 26 -3.77 -12.12 4.55
C PHE A 26 -4.34 -13.28 5.36
N THR A 27 -3.58 -13.80 6.32
CA THR A 27 -4.13 -14.61 7.41
C THR A 27 -4.78 -13.69 8.46
N MET A 28 -5.64 -14.25 9.33
CA MET A 28 -6.26 -13.47 10.42
C MET A 28 -5.21 -12.89 11.38
N ALA A 29 -4.15 -13.65 11.68
CA ALA A 29 -3.04 -13.19 12.52
C ALA A 29 -2.33 -11.98 11.89
N VAL A 30 -2.04 -12.04 10.59
CA VAL A 30 -1.41 -10.92 9.86
C VAL A 30 -2.31 -9.69 9.85
N ARG A 31 -3.63 -9.84 9.65
CA ARG A 31 -4.57 -8.69 9.71
C ARG A 31 -4.56 -8.00 11.07
N ARG A 32 -4.43 -8.76 12.16
CA ARG A 32 -4.34 -8.21 13.51
C ARG A 32 -3.01 -7.46 13.72
N GLN A 33 -1.90 -8.07 13.34
CA GLN A 33 -0.58 -7.45 13.44
C GLN A 33 -0.50 -6.16 12.61
N LEU A 34 -1.00 -6.16 11.38
CA LEU A 34 -1.06 -4.98 10.54
C LEU A 34 -1.93 -3.90 11.16
N LYS A 35 -3.10 -4.25 11.74
CA LYS A 35 -3.95 -3.27 12.43
C LYS A 35 -3.19 -2.54 13.55
N GLU A 36 -2.52 -3.30 14.41
CA GLU A 36 -1.79 -2.75 15.55
C GLU A 36 -0.63 -1.86 15.08
N LYS A 37 0.14 -2.32 14.09
CA LYS A 37 1.28 -1.57 13.56
C LYS A 37 0.88 -0.32 12.78
N LEU A 38 -0.17 -0.39 11.96
CA LEU A 38 -0.63 0.74 11.16
C LEU A 38 -1.25 1.83 12.03
N ALA A 39 -1.88 1.47 13.15
CA ALA A 39 -2.43 2.44 14.10
C ALA A 39 -1.37 3.38 14.69
N THR A 40 -0.12 2.91 14.87
CA THR A 40 0.98 3.76 15.37
C THR A 40 1.58 4.67 14.30
N LEU A 41 1.19 4.49 13.04
CA LEU A 41 1.70 5.24 11.89
C LEU A 41 0.63 6.14 11.29
N GLU A 42 -0.53 6.27 11.95
CA GLU A 42 -1.67 7.03 11.44
C GLU A 42 -1.29 8.49 11.22
N ARG A 43 -1.71 9.03 10.07
CA ARG A 43 -1.56 10.43 9.70
C ARG A 43 -2.86 10.99 9.15
N ARG A 44 -3.01 12.31 9.21
CA ARG A 44 -4.27 12.99 8.85
C ARG A 44 -4.48 13.15 7.35
N THR A 45 -3.40 13.26 6.59
CA THR A 45 -3.44 13.54 5.14
C THR A 45 -2.87 12.38 4.35
N SER A 46 -3.34 12.21 3.12
CA SER A 46 -2.81 11.21 2.19
C SER A 46 -1.30 11.41 2.00
N PRO A 47 -0.49 10.34 2.10
CA PRO A 47 0.91 10.39 1.71
C PRO A 47 1.07 10.25 0.19
N LEU A 48 0.00 9.91 -0.53
CA LEU A 48 0.00 9.85 -1.98
C LEU A 48 0.02 11.27 -2.55
N GLY A 49 0.62 11.42 -3.73
CA GLY A 49 0.48 12.64 -4.53
C GLY A 49 -0.95 12.87 -5.02
N THR A 50 -1.10 13.53 -6.16
CA THR A 50 -2.41 13.90 -6.75
C THR A 50 -3.32 12.73 -7.13
N ASP A 51 -2.81 11.49 -7.07
CA ASP A 51 -3.51 10.27 -7.47
C ASP A 51 -4.08 9.54 -6.25
N ALA A 52 -5.15 10.09 -5.68
CA ALA A 52 -5.94 9.46 -4.64
C ALA A 52 -6.67 8.21 -5.16
N PRO A 53 -6.74 7.10 -4.41
CA PRO A 53 -7.60 5.98 -4.77
C PRO A 53 -9.07 6.41 -4.65
N ALA A 54 -9.94 5.87 -5.51
CA ALA A 54 -11.39 6.10 -5.43
C ALA A 54 -12.00 5.79 -4.03
N ALA A 55 -11.35 4.91 -3.25
CA ALA A 55 -11.75 4.63 -1.88
C ALA A 55 -11.63 5.84 -0.93
N GLU A 56 -10.80 6.84 -1.25
CA GLU A 56 -10.72 8.10 -0.50
C GLU A 56 -12.04 8.87 -0.54
N GLU A 57 -12.73 8.87 -1.68
CA GLU A 57 -14.02 9.56 -1.89
C GLU A 57 -15.12 9.03 -0.96
N HIS A 58 -14.96 7.80 -0.47
CA HIS A 58 -15.90 7.16 0.45
C HIS A 58 -15.52 7.33 1.93
N GLY A 59 -14.43 8.05 2.26
CA GLY A 59 -14.02 8.31 3.65
C GLY A 59 -13.60 7.07 4.45
N ILE A 60 -13.35 5.96 3.76
CA ILE A 60 -13.05 4.64 4.36
C ILE A 60 -11.55 4.37 4.51
N VAL A 61 -10.70 5.26 4.01
CA VAL A 61 -9.24 5.10 4.05
C VAL A 61 -8.67 5.75 5.31
N ARG A 62 -7.82 5.00 6.02
CA ARG A 62 -6.97 5.55 7.09
C ARG A 62 -5.56 5.68 6.54
N TRP A 63 -5.06 6.91 6.50
CA TRP A 63 -3.74 7.20 6.00
C TRP A 63 -2.68 6.89 7.04
N VAL A 64 -1.56 6.35 6.58
CA VAL A 64 -0.41 6.03 7.42
C VAL A 64 0.87 6.57 6.82
N GLU A 65 1.91 6.73 7.63
CA GLU A 65 3.25 6.99 7.13
C GLU A 65 3.72 5.84 6.21
N PRO A 66 4.30 6.15 5.04
CA PRO A 66 4.66 5.15 4.03
C PRO A 66 6.00 4.46 4.35
N VAL A 67 6.11 3.89 5.54
CA VAL A 67 7.35 3.29 6.07
C VAL A 67 7.29 1.76 6.14
N ILE A 68 6.26 1.14 5.56
CA ILE A 68 6.08 -0.31 5.52
C ILE A 68 6.12 -0.79 4.08
N VAL A 69 7.13 -1.59 3.75
CA VAL A 69 7.21 -2.31 2.46
C VAL A 69 6.52 -3.66 2.58
N VAL A 70 5.73 -4.01 1.57
CA VAL A 70 5.02 -5.29 1.48
C VAL A 70 5.36 -5.99 0.17
N ASP A 71 5.42 -7.32 0.23
CA ASP A 71 5.52 -8.17 -0.93
C ASP A 71 4.11 -8.51 -1.43
N VAL A 72 3.88 -8.32 -2.71
CA VAL A 72 2.59 -8.50 -3.37
C VAL A 72 2.81 -9.25 -4.67
N ALA A 73 2.18 -10.42 -4.79
CA ALA A 73 2.10 -11.09 -6.08
C ALA A 73 0.91 -10.54 -6.87
N TYR A 74 1.11 -10.25 -8.14
CA TYR A 74 0.08 -9.76 -9.08
C TYR A 74 0.33 -10.38 -10.45
N ARG A 75 -0.66 -10.28 -11.34
CA ARG A 75 -0.54 -10.80 -12.72
C ARG A 75 0.02 -9.79 -13.70
N GLU A 76 -0.34 -8.53 -13.51
CA GLU A 76 -0.05 -7.44 -14.45
C GLU A 76 -0.16 -6.11 -13.72
N TYR A 77 0.68 -5.15 -14.11
CA TYR A 77 0.56 -3.74 -13.73
C TYR A 77 0.13 -2.94 -14.95
N GLN A 78 -0.99 -2.22 -14.83
CA GLN A 78 -1.59 -1.46 -15.94
C GLN A 78 -2.09 -0.09 -15.43
N PRO A 79 -2.45 0.85 -16.31
CA PRO A 79 -3.12 2.08 -15.90
C PRO A 79 -4.37 1.77 -15.08
N GLY A 80 -4.35 2.09 -13.79
CA GLY A 80 -5.38 1.72 -12.80
C GLY A 80 -4.92 0.80 -11.67
N GLY A 81 -3.73 0.18 -11.79
CA GLY A 81 -3.04 -0.51 -10.71
C GLY A 81 -2.82 -2.01 -10.92
N LEU A 82 -2.43 -2.71 -9.85
CA LEU A 82 -2.11 -4.14 -9.85
C LEU A 82 -3.35 -5.01 -10.13
N ARG A 83 -3.22 -5.98 -11.04
CA ARG A 83 -4.27 -6.96 -11.37
C ARG A 83 -4.14 -8.25 -10.58
N HIS A 84 -5.23 -8.65 -9.91
CA HIS A 84 -5.31 -9.79 -8.99
C HIS A 84 -4.21 -9.80 -7.90
N PRO A 85 -4.02 -8.70 -7.15
CA PRO A 85 -2.97 -8.62 -6.15
C PRO A 85 -3.28 -9.51 -4.94
N SER A 86 -2.22 -10.12 -4.40
CA SER A 86 -2.27 -10.97 -3.21
C SER A 86 -1.06 -10.71 -2.33
N PHE A 87 -1.32 -10.36 -1.07
CA PHE A 87 -0.28 -10.09 -0.07
C PHE A 87 0.54 -11.35 0.21
N LYS A 88 1.86 -11.21 0.23
CA LYS A 88 2.82 -12.31 0.52
C LYS A 88 3.58 -12.12 1.82
N GLY A 89 3.78 -10.87 2.25
CA GLY A 89 4.48 -10.60 3.50
C GLY A 89 4.88 -9.15 3.66
N GLN A 90 5.46 -8.82 4.82
CA GLN A 90 6.16 -7.56 5.01
C GLN A 90 7.64 -7.75 4.68
N ARG A 91 8.22 -6.83 3.92
CA ARG A 91 9.66 -6.76 3.65
C ARG A 91 10.27 -5.73 4.59
N ARG A 92 11.05 -6.19 5.57
CA ARG A 92 11.75 -5.33 6.54
C ARG A 92 13.20 -5.08 6.16
N ASP A 93 13.65 -5.81 5.16
CA ASP A 93 14.99 -5.79 4.56
C ASP A 93 15.12 -4.73 3.46
N LEU A 94 14.01 -4.12 3.04
CA LEU A 94 13.98 -3.08 1.99
C LEU A 94 13.74 -1.71 2.60
N ASP A 95 14.39 -0.70 2.03
CA ASP A 95 14.14 0.70 2.33
C ASP A 95 12.83 1.15 1.67
N PRO A 96 11.85 1.72 2.42
CA PRO A 96 10.63 2.24 1.82
C PRO A 96 10.87 3.25 0.70
N GLY A 97 11.88 4.11 0.84
CA GLY A 97 12.22 5.13 -0.15
C GLY A 97 12.75 4.58 -1.48
N SER A 98 13.19 3.32 -1.51
CA SER A 98 13.74 2.68 -2.72
C SER A 98 12.70 1.96 -3.57
N ILE A 99 11.43 1.94 -3.17
CA ILE A 99 10.38 1.22 -3.90
C ILE A 99 9.80 2.11 -5.00
N THR A 100 10.26 1.90 -6.24
CA THR A 100 9.89 2.74 -7.39
C THR A 100 8.94 2.04 -8.35
N ARG A 101 8.17 2.83 -9.13
CA ARG A 101 7.27 2.29 -10.16
C ARG A 101 7.98 1.45 -11.22
N ASP A 102 9.24 1.76 -11.53
CA ASP A 102 10.05 1.02 -12.52
C ASP A 102 10.45 -0.38 -12.04
N SER A 103 10.29 -0.66 -10.74
CA SER A 103 10.53 -1.98 -10.15
C SER A 103 9.29 -2.88 -10.12
N LEU A 104 8.15 -2.42 -10.65
CA LEU A 104 6.86 -3.11 -10.71
C LEU A 104 6.58 -3.73 -12.10
#